data_AF-A0A2M8KPD0-F1
#
_entry.id   AF-A0A2M8KPD0-F1
#
_cell.length_a   1.000
_cell.length_b   1.000
_cell.length_c   1.000
_cell.angle_alpha   90.00
_cell.angle_beta   90.00
_cell.angle_gamma   90.00
#
_symmetry.space_group_name_H-M   'P 1'
#
loop_
_entity.id
_entity.type
_entity.pdbx_description
1 polymer ?
#
loop_
_entity_poly.entity_id
_entity_poly.type
_entity_poly.pdbx_seq_one_letter_code
_entity_poly.pdbx_strand_id
1 'polypeptide(L)'
;MPYFVYILQCADNTYYTGITTDMKRRLKEHNGKVKGGAKYTRVRTPVKLVYSEQHLNRSAATKREYEIKQMSRNEKRIIIDMDYLVFVQNGIKRSPKKIDPRFDPVRYNGNNHPYLGMPTSEKHKLASAFKKQFPDILVDNLIELLDKLNRGNTFEEKTIGPFILMKYPKFIHQIQPEQLGKWLGNLEGWCEIDTLCQSTFPPEAFLDNWETWRKALTKWSKDNQIAKRRASLVLLCKSVGSSDDPRLKNLAFENIDRLKSEKEILITKAISWILRSMTKNFKHDVKEYLDKSDGSLPKIAVRETRKKLETGRKN
;
A
#
# COMPACT_ATOMS: atom_id res chain seq x y z
N MET A 1 -22.90 -21.74 -25.97
CA MET A 1 -22.65 -21.39 -24.55
C MET A 1 -21.20 -20.94 -24.40
N PRO A 2 -20.94 -19.86 -23.66
CA PRO A 2 -19.58 -19.39 -23.41
C PRO A 2 -18.79 -20.39 -22.56
N TYR A 3 -17.48 -20.47 -22.80
CA TYR A 3 -16.53 -21.24 -22.01
C TYR A 3 -15.57 -20.30 -21.28
N PHE A 4 -15.15 -20.68 -20.09
CA PHE A 4 -14.12 -19.98 -19.32
C PHE A 4 -12.83 -20.76 -19.37
N VAL A 5 -11.72 -20.08 -19.65
CA VAL A 5 -10.36 -20.57 -19.37
C VAL A 5 -9.96 -20.02 -18.02
N TYR A 6 -9.37 -20.84 -17.15
CA TYR A 6 -9.02 -20.44 -15.80
C TYR A 6 -7.65 -20.96 -15.36
N ILE A 7 -7.02 -20.23 -14.43
CA ILE A 7 -5.83 -20.67 -13.70
C ILE A 7 -6.18 -20.81 -12.22
N LEU A 8 -5.85 -21.97 -11.66
CA LEU A 8 -5.89 -22.22 -10.24
C LEU A 8 -4.47 -22.24 -9.67
N GLN A 9 -4.29 -21.65 -8.50
CA GLN A 9 -3.13 -21.88 -7.68
C GLN A 9 -3.39 -23.02 -6.70
N CYS A 10 -2.50 -24.00 -6.73
CA CYS A 10 -2.46 -25.14 -5.85
C CYS A 10 -1.83 -24.79 -4.48
N ALA A 11 -2.04 -25.66 -3.48
CA ALA A 11 -1.45 -25.50 -2.15
C ALA A 11 0.10 -25.54 -2.16
N ASP A 12 0.71 -26.25 -3.11
CA ASP A 12 2.16 -26.28 -3.35
C ASP A 12 2.65 -25.10 -4.22
N ASN A 13 1.83 -24.06 -4.37
CA ASN A 13 2.05 -22.90 -5.22
C ASN A 13 2.18 -23.20 -6.72
N THR A 14 1.93 -24.42 -7.20
CA THR A 14 1.89 -24.69 -8.66
C THR A 14 0.63 -24.13 -9.31
N TYR A 15 0.65 -23.97 -10.64
CA TYR A 15 -0.52 -23.51 -11.41
C TYR A 15 -1.14 -24.65 -12.20
N TYR A 16 -2.46 -24.76 -12.12
CA TYR A 16 -3.28 -25.62 -12.97
C TYR A 16 -4.13 -24.77 -13.90
N THR A 17 -4.14 -25.09 -15.18
CA THR A 17 -4.99 -24.42 -16.19
C THR A 17 -6.04 -25.38 -16.71
N GLY A 18 -7.28 -24.92 -16.79
CA GLY A 18 -8.39 -25.70 -17.33
C GLY A 18 -9.46 -24.84 -17.99
N ILE A 19 -10.49 -25.50 -18.54
CA ILE A 19 -11.68 -24.85 -19.09
C ILE A 19 -12.96 -25.39 -18.46
N THR A 20 -14.00 -24.56 -18.39
CA THR A 20 -15.33 -24.97 -17.89
C THR A 20 -16.43 -24.04 -18.41
N THR A 21 -17.67 -24.52 -18.42
CA THR A 21 -18.87 -23.68 -18.61
C THR A 21 -19.41 -23.14 -17.28
N ASP A 22 -18.99 -23.74 -16.15
CA ASP A 22 -19.41 -23.35 -14.80
C ASP A 22 -18.19 -23.32 -13.86
N MET A 23 -17.75 -22.11 -13.52
CA MET A 23 -16.61 -21.87 -12.64
C MET A 23 -16.90 -22.27 -11.18
N LYS A 24 -18.11 -22.05 -10.68
CA LYS A 24 -18.47 -22.33 -9.28
C LYS A 24 -18.48 -23.83 -9.03
N ARG A 25 -19.11 -24.61 -9.93
CA ARG A 25 -19.08 -26.07 -9.89
C ARG A 25 -17.64 -26.57 -10.00
N ARG A 26 -16.87 -26.07 -10.97
CA ARG A 26 -15.51 -26.56 -11.23
C ARG A 26 -14.57 -26.33 -10.05
N LEU A 27 -14.67 -25.19 -9.37
CA LEU A 27 -13.86 -24.91 -8.17
C LEU A 27 -14.23 -25.82 -6.99
N LYS A 28 -15.51 -26.19 -6.83
CA LYS A 28 -15.95 -27.18 -5.83
C LYS A 28 -15.42 -28.57 -6.13
N GLU A 29 -15.40 -28.98 -7.41
CA GLU A 29 -14.84 -30.25 -7.86
C GLU A 29 -13.35 -30.39 -7.54
N HIS A 30 -12.56 -29.38 -7.89
CA HIS A 30 -11.12 -29.40 -7.62
C HIS A 30 -10.80 -29.44 -6.12
N ASN A 31 -11.63 -28.83 -5.28
CA ASN A 31 -11.49 -28.82 -3.83
C ASN A 31 -12.19 -30.00 -3.13
N GLY A 32 -12.62 -31.03 -3.87
CA GLY A 32 -13.20 -32.26 -3.30
C GLY A 32 -14.59 -32.11 -2.67
N LYS A 33 -15.26 -30.96 -2.86
CA LYS A 33 -16.64 -30.73 -2.36
C LYS A 33 -17.69 -31.43 -3.23
N VAL A 34 -17.35 -31.74 -4.49
CA VAL A 34 -18.16 -32.47 -5.46
C VAL A 34 -17.22 -33.41 -6.23
N LYS A 35 -17.73 -34.56 -6.72
CA LYS A 35 -16.94 -35.47 -7.56
C LYS A 35 -16.58 -34.82 -8.91
N GLY A 36 -15.39 -35.10 -9.45
CA GLY A 36 -14.97 -34.64 -10.80
C GLY A 36 -13.73 -33.75 -10.86
N GLY A 37 -13.02 -33.55 -9.75
CA GLY A 37 -11.76 -32.80 -9.71
C GLY A 37 -10.63 -33.48 -10.50
N ALA A 38 -9.73 -32.69 -11.07
CA ALA A 38 -8.59 -33.22 -11.83
C ALA A 38 -7.61 -34.00 -10.93
N LYS A 39 -7.02 -35.08 -11.46
CA LYS A 39 -5.99 -35.88 -10.74
C LYS A 39 -4.86 -35.01 -10.22
N TYR A 40 -4.42 -34.03 -11.02
CA TYR A 40 -3.34 -33.11 -10.67
C TYR A 40 -3.64 -32.31 -9.39
N THR A 41 -4.84 -31.75 -9.28
CA THR A 41 -5.23 -30.90 -8.14
C THR A 41 -5.64 -31.71 -6.92
N ARG A 42 -6.03 -32.99 -7.09
CA ARG A 42 -6.56 -33.83 -6.00
C ARG A 42 -5.63 -33.92 -4.79
N VAL A 43 -4.32 -34.01 -5.02
CA VAL A 43 -3.28 -34.07 -3.97
C VAL A 43 -2.68 -32.70 -3.64
N ARG A 44 -3.23 -31.61 -4.19
CA ARG A 44 -2.71 -30.24 -4.10
C ARG A 44 -3.78 -29.23 -3.66
N THR A 45 -4.75 -29.69 -2.88
CA THR A 45 -5.82 -28.87 -2.33
C THR A 45 -5.40 -28.23 -0.98
N PRO A 46 -6.01 -27.11 -0.55
CA PRO A 46 -7.02 -26.34 -1.27
C PRO A 46 -6.42 -25.58 -2.47
N VAL A 47 -7.20 -25.51 -3.56
CA VAL A 47 -6.86 -24.70 -4.74
C VAL A 47 -7.68 -23.40 -4.75
N LYS A 48 -7.07 -22.35 -5.27
CA LYS A 48 -7.64 -21.00 -5.35
C LYS A 48 -7.72 -20.53 -6.79
N LEU A 49 -8.83 -19.93 -7.19
CA LEU A 49 -8.94 -19.30 -8.52
C LEU A 49 -8.13 -18.00 -8.53
N VAL A 50 -7.17 -17.90 -9.46
CA VAL A 50 -6.29 -16.72 -9.59
C VAL A 50 -6.42 -16.00 -10.94
N TYR A 51 -7.06 -16.64 -11.92
CA TYR A 51 -7.37 -16.01 -13.22
C TYR A 51 -8.55 -16.70 -13.89
N SER A 52 -9.38 -15.94 -14.60
CA SER A 52 -10.34 -16.50 -15.55
C SER A 52 -10.67 -15.53 -16.68
N GLU A 53 -10.82 -16.03 -17.89
CA GLU A 53 -11.25 -15.27 -19.07
C GLU A 53 -12.34 -16.03 -19.85
N GLN A 54 -13.28 -15.29 -20.43
CA GLN A 54 -14.42 -15.85 -21.16
C GLN A 54 -14.13 -15.92 -22.67
N HIS A 55 -14.56 -17.02 -23.29
CA HIS A 55 -14.45 -17.31 -24.71
C HIS A 55 -15.79 -17.72 -25.30
N LEU A 56 -16.00 -17.43 -26.59
CA LEU A 56 -17.27 -17.62 -27.29
C LEU A 56 -17.72 -19.08 -27.34
N ASN A 57 -16.77 -20.00 -27.51
CA ASN A 57 -17.03 -21.43 -27.67
C ASN A 57 -15.88 -22.28 -27.13
N ARG A 58 -16.10 -23.59 -27.07
CA ARG A 58 -15.13 -24.57 -26.57
C ARG A 58 -13.82 -24.54 -27.36
N SER A 59 -13.88 -24.42 -28.69
CA SER A 59 -12.69 -24.44 -29.55
C SER A 59 -11.73 -23.29 -29.22
N ALA A 60 -12.27 -22.07 -29.10
CA ALA A 60 -11.50 -20.89 -28.70
C ALA A 60 -10.89 -21.08 -27.30
N ALA A 61 -11.68 -21.56 -26.33
CA ALA A 61 -11.20 -21.81 -24.98
C ALA A 61 -10.09 -22.88 -24.93
N THR A 62 -10.20 -23.97 -25.69
CA THR A 62 -9.19 -25.03 -25.73
C THR A 62 -7.89 -24.56 -26.37
N LYS A 63 -7.94 -23.77 -27.45
CA LYS A 63 -6.73 -23.17 -28.05
C LYS A 63 -5.99 -22.31 -27.02
N ARG A 64 -6.75 -21.48 -26.30
CA ARG A 64 -6.20 -20.58 -25.30
C ARG A 64 -5.72 -21.30 -24.03
N GLU A 65 -6.40 -22.35 -23.59
CA GLU A 65 -5.92 -23.25 -22.54
C GLU A 65 -4.57 -23.87 -22.92
N TYR A 66 -4.41 -24.30 -24.17
CA TYR A 66 -3.16 -24.87 -24.66
C TYR A 66 -2.03 -23.83 -24.64
N GLU A 67 -2.25 -22.63 -25.17
CA GLU A 67 -1.30 -21.52 -25.08
C GLU A 67 -0.86 -21.26 -23.64
N ILE A 68 -1.81 -21.11 -22.72
CA ILE A 68 -1.51 -20.87 -21.31
C ILE A 68 -0.77 -22.06 -20.71
N LYS A 69 -1.07 -23.31 -21.08
CA LYS A 69 -0.31 -24.46 -20.57
C LYS A 69 1.17 -24.43 -20.99
N GLN A 70 1.47 -23.94 -22.20
CA GLN A 70 2.85 -23.78 -22.69
C GLN A 70 3.61 -22.65 -22.00
N MET A 71 2.91 -21.68 -21.43
CA MET A 71 3.54 -20.60 -20.69
C MET A 71 4.30 -21.12 -19.45
N SER A 72 5.47 -20.57 -19.24
CA SER A 72 6.22 -20.66 -18.00
C SER A 72 5.39 -20.14 -16.82
N ARG A 73 5.83 -20.48 -15.60
CA ARG A 73 5.22 -19.97 -14.37
C ARG A 73 5.20 -18.43 -14.35
N ASN A 74 6.26 -17.79 -14.84
CA ASN A 74 6.38 -16.33 -14.87
C ASN A 74 5.41 -15.71 -15.87
N GLU A 75 5.26 -16.28 -17.06
CA GLU A 75 4.29 -15.80 -18.06
C GLU A 75 2.84 -15.94 -17.57
N LYS A 76 2.50 -17.05 -16.90
CA LYS A 76 1.20 -17.20 -16.23
C LYS A 76 0.98 -16.10 -15.18
N ARG A 77 2.03 -15.79 -14.40
CA ARG A 77 1.98 -14.74 -13.38
C ARG A 77 1.74 -13.36 -14.02
N ILE A 78 2.37 -13.07 -15.16
CA ILE A 78 2.15 -11.82 -15.90
C ILE A 78 0.67 -11.65 -16.28
N ILE A 79 0.01 -12.71 -16.80
CA ILE A 79 -1.41 -12.63 -17.18
C ILE A 79 -2.30 -12.42 -15.95
N ILE A 80 -2.04 -13.15 -14.87
CA ILE A 80 -2.72 -12.98 -13.58
C ILE A 80 -2.58 -11.53 -13.08
N ASP A 81 -1.37 -10.98 -13.11
CA ASP A 81 -1.11 -9.63 -12.61
C ASP A 81 -1.66 -8.53 -13.51
N MET A 82 -1.71 -8.78 -14.82
CA MET A 82 -2.40 -7.89 -15.75
C MET A 82 -3.90 -7.81 -15.43
N ASP A 83 -4.54 -8.92 -15.06
CA ASP A 83 -5.96 -8.90 -14.64
C ASP A 83 -6.17 -8.01 -13.41
N TYR A 84 -5.29 -8.11 -12.40
CA TYR A 84 -5.36 -7.25 -11.22
C TYR A 84 -5.16 -5.77 -11.55
N LEU A 85 -4.15 -5.45 -12.36
CA LEU A 85 -3.85 -4.06 -12.73
C LEU A 85 -4.99 -3.46 -13.56
N VAL A 86 -5.48 -4.21 -14.56
CA VAL A 86 -6.59 -3.79 -15.42
C VAL A 86 -7.86 -3.59 -14.60
N PHE A 87 -8.15 -4.45 -13.61
CA PHE A 87 -9.26 -4.26 -12.70
C PHE A 87 -9.17 -2.90 -12.00
N VAL A 88 -8.01 -2.58 -11.40
CA VAL A 88 -7.82 -1.33 -10.66
C VAL A 88 -7.88 -0.12 -11.59
N GLN A 89 -7.20 -0.15 -12.73
CA GLN A 89 -7.20 0.94 -13.71
C GLN A 89 -8.59 1.19 -14.30
N ASN A 90 -9.36 0.14 -14.61
CA ASN A 90 -10.74 0.29 -15.04
C ASN A 90 -11.63 0.87 -13.93
N GLY A 91 -11.40 0.47 -12.68
CA GLY A 91 -12.07 1.06 -11.52
C GLY A 91 -11.78 2.56 -11.37
N ILE A 92 -10.52 2.97 -11.52
CA ILE A 92 -10.12 4.38 -11.52
C ILE A 92 -10.82 5.14 -12.64
N LYS A 93 -10.81 4.61 -13.88
CA LYS A 93 -11.41 5.24 -15.05
C LYS A 93 -12.93 5.42 -14.91
N ARG A 94 -13.63 4.40 -14.40
CA ARG A 94 -15.09 4.40 -14.24
C ARG A 94 -15.59 5.17 -13.01
N SER A 95 -14.70 5.47 -12.07
CA SER A 95 -15.09 6.19 -10.85
C SER A 95 -15.76 7.53 -11.20
N PRO A 96 -16.83 7.92 -10.48
CA PRO A 96 -17.31 9.29 -10.50
C PRO A 96 -16.15 10.25 -10.18
N LYS A 97 -16.04 11.32 -10.98
CA LYS A 97 -15.02 12.36 -10.80
C LYS A 97 -15.66 13.57 -10.14
N LYS A 98 -14.97 14.14 -9.16
CA LYS A 98 -15.35 15.41 -8.54
C LYS A 98 -14.14 16.32 -8.52
N ILE A 99 -14.09 17.26 -9.45
CA ILE A 99 -13.06 18.29 -9.52
C ILE A 99 -13.78 19.61 -9.34
N ASP A 100 -13.55 20.30 -8.22
CA ASP A 100 -13.96 21.71 -8.08
C ASP A 100 -13.10 22.51 -9.07
N PRO A 101 -13.67 23.31 -9.98
CA PRO A 101 -12.90 24.10 -10.94
C PRO A 101 -11.89 25.06 -10.31
N ARG A 102 -12.06 25.42 -9.03
CA ARG A 102 -11.14 26.28 -8.26
C ARG A 102 -10.07 25.49 -7.52
N PHE A 103 -10.17 24.16 -7.49
CA PHE A 103 -9.20 23.30 -6.86
C PHE A 103 -7.98 23.15 -7.76
N ASP A 104 -6.84 23.64 -7.28
CA ASP A 104 -5.53 23.41 -7.90
C ASP A 104 -4.90 22.15 -7.29
N PRO A 105 -4.96 20.99 -7.98
CA PRO A 105 -4.41 19.75 -7.46
C PRO A 105 -2.88 19.78 -7.35
N VAL A 106 -2.20 20.55 -8.20
CA VAL A 106 -0.73 20.62 -8.19
C VAL A 106 -0.28 21.31 -6.92
N ARG A 107 -0.83 22.50 -6.66
CA ARG A 107 -0.53 23.26 -5.44
C ARG A 107 -0.97 22.53 -4.19
N TYR A 108 -2.17 21.93 -4.20
CA TYR A 108 -2.68 21.24 -3.03
C TYR A 108 -1.91 19.96 -2.72
N ASN A 109 -1.71 19.07 -3.70
CA ASN A 109 -1.03 17.79 -3.46
C ASN A 109 0.49 17.95 -3.30
N GLY A 110 1.05 19.00 -3.90
CA GLY A 110 2.49 19.26 -3.94
C GLY A 110 3.23 18.39 -4.96
N ASN A 111 2.57 17.98 -6.04
CA ASN A 111 3.14 17.20 -7.12
C ASN A 111 2.52 17.56 -8.48
N ASN A 112 3.15 17.10 -9.56
CA ASN A 112 2.71 17.38 -10.93
C ASN A 112 2.03 16.18 -11.61
N HIS A 113 1.69 15.12 -10.87
CA HIS A 113 1.05 13.96 -11.46
C HIS A 113 -0.38 14.29 -11.91
N PRO A 114 -0.81 13.87 -13.12
CA PRO A 114 -2.18 13.99 -13.57
C PRO A 114 -3.19 13.55 -12.51
N TYR A 115 -4.05 14.48 -12.12
CA TYR A 115 -5.09 14.27 -11.12
C TYR A 115 -6.41 13.95 -11.81
N LEU A 116 -6.91 12.73 -11.64
CA LEU A 116 -8.15 12.29 -12.29
C LEU A 116 -9.40 12.64 -11.49
N GLY A 117 -9.29 13.21 -10.29
CA GLY A 117 -10.45 13.66 -9.51
C GLY A 117 -11.22 12.55 -8.80
N MET A 118 -10.58 11.43 -8.47
CA MET A 118 -11.23 10.34 -7.74
C MET A 118 -11.34 10.66 -6.24
N PRO A 119 -12.56 10.76 -5.67
CA PRO A 119 -12.74 11.01 -4.25
C PRO A 119 -12.19 9.87 -3.39
N THR A 120 -11.75 10.19 -2.17
CA THR A 120 -11.28 9.19 -1.19
C THR A 120 -12.32 8.10 -0.91
N SER A 121 -13.61 8.45 -0.88
CA SER A 121 -14.69 7.47 -0.70
C SER A 121 -14.76 6.45 -1.84
N GLU A 122 -14.50 6.88 -3.08
CA GLU A 122 -14.43 5.98 -4.23
C GLU A 122 -13.18 5.10 -4.19
N LYS A 123 -12.03 5.60 -3.70
CA LYS A 123 -10.83 4.77 -3.46
C LYS A 123 -11.13 3.63 -2.48
N HIS A 124 -11.84 3.92 -1.38
CA HIS A 124 -12.28 2.88 -0.44
C HIS A 124 -13.25 1.88 -1.07
N LYS A 125 -14.21 2.34 -1.90
CA LYS A 125 -15.13 1.45 -2.62
C LYS A 125 -14.39 0.54 -3.59
N LEU A 126 -13.47 1.08 -4.39
CA LEU A 126 -12.66 0.32 -5.33
C LEU A 126 -11.79 -0.71 -4.61
N ALA A 127 -11.11 -0.34 -3.52
CA ALA A 127 -10.32 -1.27 -2.73
C ALA A 127 -11.18 -2.39 -2.12
N SER A 128 -12.38 -2.08 -1.62
CA SER A 128 -13.32 -3.09 -1.12
C SER A 128 -13.82 -4.02 -2.25
N ALA A 129 -14.10 -3.48 -3.43
CA ALA A 129 -14.48 -4.27 -4.60
C ALA A 129 -13.33 -5.19 -5.05
N PHE A 130 -12.09 -4.68 -5.06
CA PHE A 130 -10.88 -5.48 -5.32
C PHE A 130 -10.76 -6.63 -4.32
N LYS A 131 -10.90 -6.36 -3.02
CA LYS A 131 -10.85 -7.40 -1.97
C LYS A 131 -11.95 -8.45 -2.14
N LYS A 132 -13.15 -8.05 -2.54
CA LYS A 132 -14.27 -8.95 -2.81
C LYS A 132 -13.99 -9.85 -4.02
N GLN A 133 -13.39 -9.29 -5.07
CA GLN A 133 -13.04 -10.02 -6.29
C GLN A 133 -11.85 -10.96 -6.08
N PHE A 134 -10.83 -10.52 -5.33
CA PHE A 134 -9.57 -11.23 -5.12
C PHE A 134 -9.32 -11.47 -3.61
N PRO A 135 -10.22 -12.18 -2.89
CA PRO A 135 -10.10 -12.35 -1.44
C PRO A 135 -8.82 -13.08 -1.03
N ASP A 136 -8.30 -13.90 -1.93
CA ASP A 136 -7.24 -14.88 -1.75
C ASP A 136 -5.94 -14.56 -2.48
N ILE A 137 -5.77 -13.31 -2.94
CA ILE A 137 -4.53 -12.85 -3.59
C ILE A 137 -3.29 -13.22 -2.74
N LEU A 138 -2.22 -13.64 -3.40
CA LEU A 138 -0.94 -13.86 -2.75
C LEU A 138 -0.25 -12.54 -2.43
N VAL A 139 0.65 -12.59 -1.45
CA VAL A 139 1.47 -11.43 -1.09
C VAL A 139 2.34 -10.97 -2.28
N ASP A 140 2.98 -11.89 -3.00
CA ASP A 140 3.86 -11.54 -4.13
C ASP A 140 3.08 -10.85 -5.25
N ASN A 141 1.91 -11.37 -5.61
CA ASN A 141 1.03 -10.75 -6.60
C ASN A 141 0.50 -9.39 -6.15
N LEU A 142 0.18 -9.24 -4.86
CA LEU A 142 -0.22 -7.95 -4.32
C LEU A 142 0.94 -6.95 -4.38
N ILE A 143 2.16 -7.35 -3.99
CA ILE A 143 3.35 -6.50 -4.07
C ILE A 143 3.61 -6.11 -5.53
N GLU A 144 3.52 -7.05 -6.47
CA GLU A 144 3.71 -6.78 -7.90
C GLU A 144 2.64 -5.80 -8.45
N LEU A 145 1.38 -5.93 -8.03
CA LEU A 145 0.34 -4.95 -8.34
C LEU A 145 0.67 -3.56 -7.77
N LEU A 146 1.06 -3.48 -6.49
CA LEU A 146 1.40 -2.23 -5.83
C LEU A 146 2.62 -1.56 -6.47
N ASP A 147 3.62 -2.34 -6.90
CA ASP A 147 4.77 -1.88 -7.69
C ASP A 147 4.32 -1.21 -9.00
N LYS A 148 3.46 -1.88 -9.76
CA LYS A 148 2.94 -1.36 -11.04
C LYS A 148 2.12 -0.09 -10.85
N LEU A 149 1.25 -0.06 -9.85
CA LEU A 149 0.44 1.11 -9.50
C LEU A 149 1.30 2.30 -9.04
N ASN A 150 2.31 2.05 -8.20
CA ASN A 150 3.21 3.09 -7.70
C ASN A 150 4.09 3.70 -8.81
N ARG A 151 4.42 2.93 -9.85
CA ARG A 151 5.08 3.41 -11.08
C ARG A 151 4.12 4.01 -12.10
N GLY A 152 2.81 4.00 -11.82
CA GLY A 152 1.80 4.63 -12.67
C GLY A 152 2.03 6.13 -12.82
N ASN A 153 1.36 6.73 -13.80
CA ASN A 153 1.56 8.13 -14.17
C ASN A 153 0.58 9.06 -13.47
N THR A 154 -0.52 8.53 -12.93
CA THR A 154 -1.58 9.34 -12.32
C THR A 154 -1.50 9.35 -10.81
N PHE A 155 -1.99 10.43 -10.20
CA PHE A 155 -2.12 10.54 -8.75
C PHE A 155 -2.94 9.38 -8.17
N GLU A 156 -4.02 8.96 -8.84
CA GLU A 156 -4.87 7.87 -8.41
C GLU A 156 -4.16 6.52 -8.42
N GLU A 157 -3.35 6.21 -9.44
CA GLU A 157 -2.56 4.97 -9.46
C GLU A 157 -1.57 4.93 -8.30
N LYS A 158 -0.87 6.04 -8.06
CA LYS A 158 0.11 6.14 -6.96
C LYS A 158 -0.52 6.05 -5.58
N THR A 159 -1.77 6.49 -5.44
CA THR A 159 -2.46 6.57 -4.13
C THR A 159 -3.47 5.46 -3.87
N ILE A 160 -3.94 4.70 -4.86
CA ILE A 160 -4.91 3.61 -4.62
C ILE A 160 -4.27 2.40 -3.95
N GLY A 161 -2.98 2.16 -4.20
CA GLY A 161 -2.25 1.00 -3.66
C GLY A 161 -2.37 0.85 -2.14
N PRO A 162 -2.10 1.89 -1.34
CA PRO A 162 -2.28 1.85 0.10
C PRO A 162 -3.72 1.48 0.54
N PHE A 163 -4.75 1.96 -0.16
CA PHE A 163 -6.15 1.59 0.14
C PHE A 163 -6.42 0.11 -0.12
N ILE A 164 -5.80 -0.47 -1.16
CA ILE A 164 -5.89 -1.91 -1.44
C ILE A 164 -5.16 -2.68 -0.34
N LEU A 165 -3.93 -2.29 0.01
CA LEU A 165 -3.12 -2.95 1.04
C LEU A 165 -3.82 -2.99 2.41
N MET A 166 -4.53 -1.92 2.78
CA MET A 166 -5.38 -1.87 3.98
C MET A 166 -6.44 -3.00 4.05
N LYS A 167 -6.87 -3.54 2.91
CA LYS A 167 -7.85 -4.65 2.86
C LYS A 167 -7.22 -6.02 3.10
N TYR A 168 -5.89 -6.07 3.23
CA TYR A 168 -5.12 -7.29 3.48
C TYR A 168 -4.12 -7.08 4.64
N PRO A 169 -4.61 -6.81 5.87
CA PRO A 169 -3.75 -6.46 7.00
C PRO A 169 -2.68 -7.52 7.33
N LYS A 170 -2.96 -8.81 7.05
CA LYS A 170 -2.01 -9.92 7.20
C LYS A 170 -0.71 -9.78 6.39
N PHE A 171 -0.70 -8.91 5.38
CA PHE A 171 0.47 -8.68 4.53
C PHE A 171 1.32 -7.49 4.98
N ILE A 172 0.84 -6.67 5.92
CA ILE A 172 1.57 -5.49 6.40
C ILE A 172 2.95 -5.85 6.93
N HIS A 173 3.04 -6.87 7.79
CA HIS A 173 4.30 -7.35 8.39
C HIS A 173 5.27 -7.96 7.37
N GLN A 174 4.79 -8.26 6.15
CA GLN A 174 5.60 -8.83 5.08
C GLN A 174 6.22 -7.75 4.20
N ILE A 175 5.78 -6.49 4.32
CA ILE A 175 6.37 -5.37 3.59
C ILE A 175 7.65 -4.91 4.29
N GLN A 176 8.79 -5.24 3.69
CA GLN A 176 10.11 -4.82 4.17
C GLN A 176 10.38 -3.34 3.85
N PRO A 177 11.20 -2.64 4.66
CA PRO A 177 11.52 -1.25 4.41
C PRO A 177 12.18 -1.03 3.05
N GLU A 178 12.98 -1.96 2.53
CA GLU A 178 13.59 -1.85 1.21
C GLU A 178 12.52 -1.70 0.11
N GLN A 179 11.43 -2.46 0.21
CA GLN A 179 10.31 -2.40 -0.72
C GLN A 179 9.57 -1.06 -0.58
N LEU A 180 9.29 -0.63 0.65
CA LEU A 180 8.66 0.65 0.91
C LEU A 180 9.51 1.83 0.41
N GLY A 181 10.84 1.73 0.55
CA GLY A 181 11.80 2.72 0.07
C GLY A 181 11.81 2.85 -1.45
N LYS A 182 11.62 1.75 -2.19
CA LYS A 182 11.43 1.78 -3.65
C LYS A 182 10.15 2.53 -4.01
N TRP A 183 9.05 2.28 -3.29
CA TRP A 183 7.79 2.96 -3.54
C TRP A 183 7.89 4.46 -3.28
N LEU A 184 8.48 4.86 -2.15
CA LEU A 184 8.74 6.26 -1.81
C LEU A 184 9.57 6.97 -2.87
N GLY A 185 10.46 6.26 -3.56
CA GLY A 185 11.27 6.82 -4.65
C GLY A 185 10.48 7.29 -5.86
N ASN A 186 9.21 6.86 -6.02
CA ASN A 186 8.32 7.25 -7.11
C ASN A 186 7.22 8.23 -6.68
N LEU A 187 7.23 8.71 -5.43
CA LEU A 187 6.17 9.55 -4.88
C LEU A 187 6.63 11.00 -4.71
N GLU A 188 5.71 11.91 -4.97
CA GLU A 188 5.93 13.34 -4.84
C GLU A 188 4.79 14.03 -4.08
N GLY A 189 5.12 15.12 -3.40
CA GLY A 189 4.15 15.88 -2.62
C GLY A 189 3.68 15.16 -1.36
N TRP A 190 3.11 15.92 -0.42
CA TRP A 190 2.71 15.35 0.86
C TRP A 190 1.62 14.30 0.71
N CYS A 191 0.69 14.47 -0.24
CA CYS A 191 -0.50 13.63 -0.29
C CYS A 191 -0.17 12.18 -0.67
N GLU A 192 0.72 11.97 -1.64
CA GLU A 192 1.14 10.63 -2.04
C GLU A 192 1.96 9.95 -0.94
N ILE A 193 2.97 10.65 -0.42
CA ILE A 193 3.86 10.16 0.63
C ILE A 193 3.04 9.76 1.87
N ASP A 194 2.18 10.66 2.34
CA ASP A 194 1.42 10.47 3.56
C ASP A 194 0.35 9.38 3.40
N THR A 195 -0.23 9.25 2.21
CA THR A 195 -1.19 8.17 1.92
C THR A 195 -0.52 6.80 2.05
N LEU A 196 0.71 6.66 1.56
CA LEU A 196 1.49 5.44 1.73
C LEU A 196 1.86 5.19 3.20
N CYS A 197 2.29 6.22 3.92
CA CYS A 197 2.78 6.08 5.29
C CYS A 197 1.67 5.83 6.33
N GLN A 198 0.53 6.52 6.24
CA GLN A 198 -0.51 6.47 7.28
C GLN A 198 -1.44 5.26 7.19
N SER A 199 -1.67 4.77 5.98
CA SER A 199 -2.77 3.83 5.71
C SER A 199 -2.51 2.44 6.30
N THR A 200 -1.25 2.08 6.56
CA THR A 200 -0.88 0.67 6.51
C THR A 200 -0.14 0.17 7.75
N PHE A 201 0.68 0.97 8.43
CA PHE A 201 1.67 0.42 9.37
C PHE A 201 1.29 0.68 10.85
N PRO A 202 0.91 -0.36 11.62
CA PRO A 202 0.76 -0.26 13.07
C PRO A 202 2.12 -0.37 13.80
N PRO A 203 2.22 -0.09 15.11
CA PRO A 203 3.49 -0.18 15.85
C PRO A 203 4.23 -1.51 15.66
N GLU A 204 3.50 -2.63 15.69
CA GLU A 204 4.03 -3.98 15.64
C GLU A 204 4.79 -4.24 14.33
N ALA A 205 4.33 -3.63 13.22
CA ALA A 205 5.02 -3.74 11.93
C ALA A 205 6.46 -3.21 11.97
N PHE A 206 6.77 -2.29 12.89
CA PHE A 206 8.12 -1.79 13.13
C PHE A 206 8.83 -2.60 14.22
N LEU A 207 8.15 -2.86 15.34
CA LEU A 207 8.75 -3.43 16.54
C LEU A 207 9.15 -4.89 16.37
N ASP A 208 8.42 -5.67 15.57
CA ASP A 208 8.70 -7.10 15.29
C ASP A 208 10.05 -7.29 14.59
N ASN A 209 10.49 -6.30 13.80
CA ASN A 209 11.77 -6.30 13.09
C ASN A 209 12.50 -4.97 13.31
N TRP A 210 12.62 -4.59 14.59
CA TRP A 210 13.05 -3.26 15.00
C TRP A 210 14.36 -2.81 14.38
N GLU A 211 15.39 -3.65 14.40
CA GLU A 211 16.73 -3.23 13.96
C GLU A 211 16.78 -2.93 12.45
N THR A 212 16.03 -3.70 11.66
CA THR A 212 15.89 -3.47 10.22
C THR A 212 15.19 -2.14 9.95
N TRP A 213 14.05 -1.89 10.61
CA TRP A 213 13.31 -0.63 10.48
C TRP A 213 14.07 0.58 11.01
N ARG A 214 14.74 0.46 12.16
CA ARG A 214 15.56 1.52 12.75
C ARG A 214 16.66 1.95 11.78
N LYS A 215 17.40 1.00 11.21
CA LYS A 215 18.44 1.27 10.20
C LYS A 215 17.85 1.96 8.97
N ALA A 216 16.73 1.46 8.45
CA ALA A 216 16.09 2.03 7.27
C ALA A 216 15.60 3.47 7.49
N LEU A 217 14.85 3.72 8.56
CA LEU A 217 14.34 5.06 8.88
C LEU A 217 15.49 6.04 9.19
N THR A 218 16.54 5.59 9.86
CA THR A 218 17.76 6.39 10.09
C THR A 218 18.42 6.76 8.75
N LYS A 219 18.57 5.79 7.84
CA LYS A 219 19.10 6.03 6.50
C LYS A 219 18.25 7.02 5.72
N TRP A 220 16.92 6.86 5.76
CA TRP A 220 15.99 7.74 5.06
C TRP A 220 16.00 9.18 5.55
N SER A 221 16.28 9.43 6.83
CA SER A 221 16.44 10.79 7.38
C SER A 221 17.62 11.57 6.76
N LYS A 222 18.50 10.91 6.00
CA LYS A 222 19.66 11.52 5.33
C LYS A 222 19.61 11.36 3.81
N ASP A 223 18.52 10.81 3.27
CA ASP A 223 18.40 10.50 1.84
C ASP A 223 18.20 11.78 1.02
N ASN A 224 18.64 11.80 -0.24
CA ASN A 224 18.49 12.97 -1.11
C ASN A 224 17.02 13.21 -1.52
N GLN A 225 16.17 12.18 -1.48
CA GLN A 225 14.75 12.30 -1.81
C GLN A 225 13.93 12.83 -0.62
N ILE A 226 13.19 13.93 -0.84
CA ILE A 226 12.27 14.50 0.17
C ILE A 226 11.25 13.46 0.65
N ALA A 227 10.77 12.59 -0.24
CA ALA A 227 9.82 11.54 0.09
C ALA A 227 10.30 10.63 1.23
N LYS A 228 11.56 10.20 1.18
CA LYS A 228 12.14 9.33 2.21
C LYS A 228 12.43 10.08 3.50
N ARG A 229 12.98 11.31 3.44
CA ARG A 229 13.19 12.15 4.64
C ARG A 229 11.88 12.47 5.35
N ARG A 230 10.81 12.72 4.60
CA ARG A 230 9.47 12.89 5.16
C ARG A 230 8.97 11.59 5.79
N ALA A 231 9.11 10.47 5.08
CA ALA A 231 8.68 9.16 5.57
C ALA A 231 9.40 8.70 6.84
N SER A 232 10.68 9.07 7.03
CA SER A 232 11.43 8.75 8.26
C SER A 232 10.84 9.36 9.53
N LEU A 233 9.94 10.35 9.38
CA LEU A 233 9.17 10.94 10.47
C LEU A 233 7.71 10.47 10.42
N VAL A 234 7.06 10.58 9.26
CA VAL A 234 5.60 10.37 9.14
C VAL A 234 5.17 8.93 9.41
N LEU A 235 5.99 7.93 9.07
CA LEU A 235 5.70 6.53 9.40
C LEU A 235 5.57 6.27 10.90
N LEU A 236 6.30 7.03 11.71
CA LEU A 236 6.29 6.88 13.17
C LEU A 236 5.09 7.57 13.83
N CYS A 237 4.39 8.49 13.13
CA CYS A 237 3.32 9.32 13.73
C CYS A 237 2.21 8.49 14.37
N LYS A 238 1.74 7.44 13.69
CA LYS A 238 0.72 6.55 14.26
C LYS A 238 1.30 5.78 15.44
N SER A 239 2.49 5.20 15.26
CA SER A 239 3.14 4.33 16.23
C SER A 239 3.40 5.02 17.57
N VAL A 240 4.00 6.21 17.56
CA VAL A 240 4.24 6.98 18.80
C VAL A 240 2.96 7.49 19.46
N GLY A 241 1.85 7.58 18.71
CA GLY A 241 0.54 7.95 19.24
C GLY A 241 -0.30 6.76 19.73
N SER A 242 0.12 5.53 19.47
CA SER A 242 -0.59 4.31 19.88
C SER A 242 0.25 3.37 20.74
N SER A 243 1.54 3.64 20.92
CA SER A 243 2.46 2.88 21.79
C SER A 243 3.31 3.84 22.61
N ASP A 244 3.62 3.43 23.84
CA ASP A 244 4.55 4.08 24.78
C ASP A 244 5.96 3.47 24.72
N ASP A 245 6.26 2.62 23.73
CA ASP A 245 7.58 2.01 23.56
C ASP A 245 8.64 3.12 23.33
N PRO A 246 9.64 3.25 24.22
CA PRO A 246 10.62 4.33 24.16
C PRO A 246 11.49 4.27 22.91
N ARG A 247 11.63 3.10 22.27
CA ARG A 247 12.41 2.95 21.02
C ARG A 247 11.84 3.82 19.90
N LEU A 248 10.51 3.89 19.79
CA LEU A 248 9.82 4.71 18.78
C LEU A 248 10.04 6.20 19.02
N LYS A 249 9.90 6.65 20.28
CA LYS A 249 10.16 8.03 20.70
C LYS A 249 11.60 8.43 20.42
N ASN A 250 12.56 7.61 20.85
CA ASN A 250 13.99 7.90 20.71
C ASN A 250 14.38 8.04 19.24
N LEU A 251 13.96 7.10 18.39
CA LEU A 251 14.20 7.20 16.94
C LEU A 251 13.55 8.44 16.33
N ALA A 252 12.34 8.82 16.78
CA ALA A 252 11.67 10.02 16.30
C ALA A 252 12.48 11.29 16.64
N PHE A 253 12.94 11.45 17.89
CA PHE A 253 13.79 12.59 18.26
C PHE A 253 15.12 12.62 17.51
N GLU A 254 15.80 11.48 17.39
CA GLU A 254 17.04 11.41 16.61
C GLU A 254 16.84 11.81 15.14
N ASN A 255 15.74 11.38 14.52
CA ASN A 255 15.43 11.78 13.15
C ASN A 255 15.03 13.25 13.06
N ILE A 256 14.33 13.81 14.06
CA ILE A 256 14.07 15.26 14.12
C ILE A 256 15.40 16.02 14.21
N ASP A 257 16.35 15.59 15.05
CA ASP A 257 17.65 16.26 15.19
C ASP A 257 18.45 16.27 13.90
N ARG A 258 18.34 15.23 13.08
CA ARG A 258 18.97 15.17 11.74
C ARG A 258 18.30 16.12 10.74
N LEU A 259 17.00 16.38 10.90
CA LEU A 259 16.16 17.09 9.93
C LEU A 259 15.80 18.52 10.36
N LYS A 260 16.06 18.94 11.60
CA LYS A 260 15.58 20.21 12.17
C LYS A 260 16.08 21.46 11.44
N SER A 261 17.24 21.36 10.78
CA SER A 261 17.82 22.43 9.98
C SER A 261 17.24 22.53 8.56
N GLU A 262 16.38 21.60 8.13
CA GLU A 262 15.75 21.67 6.81
C GLU A 262 14.75 22.82 6.70
N LYS A 263 14.80 23.49 5.54
CA LYS A 263 13.89 24.59 5.21
C LYS A 263 12.67 24.15 4.40
N GLU A 264 12.69 22.93 3.86
CA GLU A 264 11.62 22.38 3.05
C GLU A 264 10.32 22.28 3.88
N ILE A 265 9.22 22.86 3.37
CA ILE A 265 7.95 22.93 4.11
C ILE A 265 7.40 21.53 4.37
N LEU A 266 7.62 20.58 3.45
CA LEU A 266 7.25 19.19 3.64
C LEU A 266 7.98 18.57 4.85
N ILE A 267 9.24 18.90 5.10
CA ILE A 267 9.96 18.33 6.24
C ILE A 267 9.59 19.03 7.55
N THR A 268 9.51 20.36 7.55
CA THR A 268 9.14 21.12 8.76
C THR A 268 7.72 20.79 9.25
N LYS A 269 6.77 20.54 8.34
CA LYS A 269 5.42 20.04 8.68
C LYS A 269 5.42 18.61 9.20
N ALA A 270 6.32 17.75 8.70
CA ALA A 270 6.48 16.40 9.23
C ALA A 270 7.01 16.42 10.67
N ILE A 271 8.01 17.26 10.96
CA ILE A 271 8.54 17.50 12.32
C ILE A 271 7.42 17.96 13.27
N SER A 272 6.63 18.96 12.87
CA SER A 272 5.43 19.39 13.62
C SER A 272 4.53 18.21 13.97
N TRP A 273 4.23 17.38 12.98
CA TRP A 273 3.24 16.34 13.15
C TRP A 273 3.74 15.20 14.03
N ILE A 274 4.98 14.74 13.88
CA ILE A 274 5.52 13.69 14.75
C ILE A 274 5.60 14.16 16.20
N LEU A 275 6.06 15.40 16.45
CA LEU A 275 6.07 16.01 17.78
C LEU A 275 4.66 16.06 18.40
N ARG A 276 3.67 16.55 17.64
CA ARG A 276 2.26 16.55 18.08
C ARG A 276 1.71 15.15 18.32
N SER A 277 2.13 14.15 17.56
CA SER A 277 1.67 12.76 17.73
C SER A 277 2.25 12.15 19.02
N MET A 278 3.53 12.44 19.31
CA MET A 278 4.19 12.03 20.56
C MET A 278 3.55 12.60 21.82
N THR A 279 2.87 13.75 21.75
CA THR A 279 2.21 14.35 22.93
C THR A 279 1.19 13.45 23.63
N LYS A 280 0.67 12.42 22.95
CA LYS A 280 -0.30 11.49 23.53
C LYS A 280 0.32 10.54 24.56
N ASN A 281 1.51 10.02 24.28
CA ASN A 281 2.19 9.03 25.15
C ASN A 281 3.47 9.57 25.80
N PHE A 282 4.07 10.62 25.24
CA PHE A 282 5.39 11.17 25.63
C PHE A 282 5.32 12.67 25.90
N LYS A 283 4.25 13.13 26.56
CA LYS A 283 3.97 14.57 26.78
C LYS A 283 5.14 15.30 27.46
N HIS A 284 5.71 14.69 28.52
CA HIS A 284 6.83 15.26 29.26
C HIS A 284 8.08 15.39 28.38
N ASP A 285 8.46 14.30 27.71
CA ASP A 285 9.63 14.29 26.82
C ASP A 285 9.53 15.34 25.70
N VAL A 286 8.35 15.50 25.10
CA VAL A 286 8.15 16.52 24.06
C VAL A 286 8.32 17.92 24.61
N LYS A 287 7.81 18.21 25.82
CA LYS A 287 7.98 19.52 26.46
C LYS A 287 9.47 19.80 26.71
N GLU A 288 10.16 18.85 27.33
CA GLU A 288 11.59 18.96 27.62
C GLU A 288 12.42 19.13 26.34
N TYR A 289 12.12 18.37 25.29
CA TYR A 289 12.79 18.49 23.99
C TYR A 289 12.59 19.87 23.36
N LEU A 290 11.38 20.42 23.42
CA LEU A 290 11.11 21.78 22.89
C LEU A 290 11.86 22.86 23.66
N ASP A 291 11.97 22.72 24.98
CA ASP A 291 12.64 23.70 25.83
C ASP A 291 14.17 23.64 25.66
N LYS A 292 14.74 22.44 25.45
CA LYS A 292 16.18 22.23 25.16
C LYS A 292 16.60 22.63 23.74
N SER A 293 15.66 22.69 22.79
CA SER A 293 15.99 22.88 21.38
C SER A 293 16.47 24.29 21.01
N ASP A 294 16.39 25.27 21.92
CA ASP A 294 16.95 26.63 21.81
C ASP A 294 16.89 27.26 20.40
N GLY A 295 15.68 27.31 19.83
CA GLY A 295 15.46 27.91 18.51
C GLY A 295 15.96 27.11 17.29
N SER A 296 16.60 25.95 17.48
CA SER A 296 17.08 25.08 16.39
C SER A 296 15.96 24.36 15.63
N LEU A 297 14.74 24.31 16.18
CA LEU A 297 13.58 23.70 15.53
C LEU A 297 12.84 24.68 14.61
N PRO A 298 12.19 24.18 13.55
CA PRO A 298 11.33 25.01 12.71
C PRO A 298 10.23 25.71 13.52
N LYS A 299 10.11 27.03 13.38
CA LYS A 299 9.15 27.87 14.13
C LYS A 299 7.71 27.32 14.05
N ILE A 300 7.31 26.81 12.89
CA ILE A 300 5.99 26.23 12.67
C ILE A 300 5.75 24.97 13.51
N ALA A 301 6.78 24.12 13.66
CA ALA A 301 6.70 22.90 14.45
C ALA A 301 6.60 23.20 15.95
N VAL A 302 7.38 24.18 16.44
CA VAL A 302 7.31 24.63 17.82
C VAL A 302 5.93 25.19 18.14
N ARG A 303 5.43 26.13 17.33
CA ARG A 303 4.13 26.78 17.53
C ARG A 303 2.98 25.77 17.57
N GLU A 304 2.89 24.90 16.56
CA GLU A 304 1.81 23.90 16.47
C GLU A 304 1.90 22.88 17.61
N THR A 305 3.10 22.50 18.03
CA THR A 305 3.29 21.53 19.13
C THR A 305 2.96 22.14 20.49
N ARG A 306 3.40 23.37 20.79
CA ARG A 306 3.05 24.06 22.06
C ARG A 306 1.53 24.23 22.18
N LYS A 307 0.86 24.68 21.10
CA LYS A 307 -0.61 24.76 21.07
C LYS A 307 -1.28 23.41 21.35
N LYS A 308 -0.77 22.31 20.81
CA LYS A 308 -1.29 20.96 21.07
C LYS A 308 -1.08 20.53 22.54
N LEU A 309 0.06 20.85 23.14
CA LEU A 309 0.35 20.58 24.55
C LEU A 309 -0.56 21.34 25.51
N GLU A 310 -0.90 22.59 25.16
CA GLU A 310 -1.80 23.47 25.92
C GLU A 310 -3.27 23.07 25.79
N THR A 311 -3.75 22.90 24.55
CA THR A 311 -5.19 22.78 24.27
C THR A 311 -5.68 21.35 24.08
N GLY A 312 -4.77 20.40 23.85
CA GLY A 312 -5.12 19.05 23.42
C GLY A 312 -5.70 18.96 22.00
N ARG A 313 -5.86 20.07 21.26
CA ARG A 313 -6.49 20.12 19.92
C ARG A 313 -5.49 20.28 18.78
N LYS A 314 -5.86 19.84 17.57
CA LYS A 314 -5.05 20.00 16.34
C LYS A 314 -5.48 21.32 15.68
N ASN A 315 -4.83 22.41 16.10
CA ASN A 315 -5.15 23.81 15.74
C ASN A 315 -6.53 24.28 16.19
#